data_AF-A0A167F4G1-F1
#
_entry.id   AF-A0A167F4G1-F1
#
_cell.length_a   1.000
_cell.length_b   1.000
_cell.length_c   1.000
_cell.angle_alpha   90.00
_cell.angle_beta   90.00
_cell.angle_gamma   90.00
#
_symmetry.space_group_name_H-M   'P 1'
#
loop_
_entity.id
_entity.type
_entity.pdbx_description
1 polymer ?
#
loop_
_entity_poly.entity_id
_entity_poly.type
_entity_poly.pdbx_seq_one_letter_code
_entity_poly.pdbx_strand_id
1 'polypeptide(L)'
;MGPTVVEGLYAMSIMIIARGLTEPEFDLDQYLCVFVRDELISWYTQQHRPSVQDQQLREIVRVNVEAIVKRATSLAQVGQGNIPANQTVIDLISQAVNPRHLALTDNLWMPYF
;
A
#
# COMPACT_ATOMS: atom_id res chain seq x y z
N MET A 1 3.62 -21.75 0.93
CA MET A 1 3.10 -22.03 -0.43
C MET A 1 4.24 -22.50 -1.31
N GLY A 2 3.97 -23.28 -2.36
CA GLY A 2 5.01 -23.70 -3.32
C GLY A 2 5.43 -22.55 -4.25
N PRO A 3 6.65 -22.58 -4.81
CA PRO A 3 7.22 -21.47 -5.60
C PRO A 3 6.35 -21.09 -6.82
N THR A 4 5.83 -22.09 -7.54
CA THR A 4 4.95 -21.86 -8.70
C THR A 4 3.67 -21.09 -8.34
N VAL A 5 3.10 -21.35 -7.16
CA VAL A 5 1.88 -20.66 -6.70
C VAL A 5 2.20 -19.22 -6.31
N VAL A 6 3.37 -18.98 -5.69
CA VAL A 6 3.79 -17.63 -5.29
C VAL A 6 4.00 -16.74 -6.52
N GLU A 7 4.73 -17.23 -7.51
CA GLU A 7 5.04 -16.47 -8.73
C GLU A 7 3.83 -16.32 -9.65
N GLY A 8 3.13 -17.43 -9.93
CA GLY A 8 2.08 -17.48 -10.96
C GLY A 8 0.71 -17.00 -10.49
N LEU A 9 0.37 -17.20 -9.22
CA LEU A 9 -0.96 -16.87 -8.70
C LEU A 9 -0.90 -15.69 -7.72
N TYR A 10 -0.08 -15.77 -6.69
CA TYR A 10 -0.08 -14.79 -5.61
C TYR A 10 0.40 -13.42 -6.08
N ALA A 11 1.60 -13.35 -6.68
CA ALA A 11 2.16 -12.09 -7.17
C ALA A 11 1.29 -11.45 -8.26
N MET A 12 0.73 -12.25 -9.16
CA MET A 12 -0.19 -11.78 -10.20
C MET A 12 -1.52 -11.26 -9.64
N SER A 13 -2.09 -11.92 -8.63
CA SER A 13 -3.35 -11.48 -8.01
C SER A 13 -3.22 -10.11 -7.37
N ILE A 14 -2.10 -9.84 -6.69
CA ILE A 14 -1.81 -8.52 -6.10
C ILE A 14 -1.77 -7.44 -7.19
N MET A 15 -1.06 -7.69 -8.29
CA MET A 15 -0.98 -6.74 -9.40
C MET A 15 -2.34 -6.48 -10.04
N ILE A 16 -3.17 -7.52 -10.22
CA ILE A 16 -4.52 -7.39 -10.80
C ILE A 16 -5.41 -6.55 -9.90
N ILE A 17 -5.39 -6.78 -8.58
CA ILE A 17 -6.13 -5.95 -7.61
C ILE A 17 -5.67 -4.50 -7.70
N ALA A 18 -4.36 -4.26 -7.71
CA ALA A 18 -3.81 -2.91 -7.83
C ALA A 18 -4.25 -2.21 -9.12
N ARG A 19 -4.24 -2.92 -10.25
CA ARG A 19 -4.73 -2.39 -11.54
C ARG A 19 -6.22 -2.08 -11.50
N GLY A 20 -7.05 -3.01 -11.05
CA GLY A 20 -8.50 -2.83 -10.96
C GLY A 20 -8.91 -1.67 -10.05
N LEU A 21 -8.09 -1.31 -9.05
CA LEU A 21 -8.34 -0.16 -8.18
C LEU A 21 -7.77 1.17 -8.71
N THR A 22 -6.77 1.13 -9.60
CA THR A 22 -6.06 2.33 -10.08
C THR A 22 -6.43 2.74 -11.49
N GLU A 23 -7.35 2.00 -12.12
CA GLU A 23 -7.99 2.42 -13.35
C GLU A 23 -8.78 3.73 -13.13
N PRO A 24 -8.71 4.68 -14.09
CA PRO A 24 -9.23 6.03 -13.91
C PRO A 24 -10.75 6.09 -13.72
N GLU A 25 -11.48 5.04 -14.06
CA GLU A 25 -12.94 4.94 -13.94
C GLU A 25 -13.41 4.74 -12.49
N PHE A 26 -12.50 4.37 -11.58
CA PHE A 26 -12.85 4.01 -10.20
C PHE A 26 -12.58 5.13 -9.17
N ASP A 27 -12.05 6.29 -9.58
CA ASP A 27 -11.83 7.49 -8.74
C ASP A 27 -11.39 7.14 -7.29
N LEU A 28 -10.36 6.30 -7.16
CA LEU A 28 -9.91 5.76 -5.86
C LEU A 28 -9.58 6.86 -4.85
N ASP A 29 -9.03 7.97 -5.32
CA ASP A 29 -8.73 9.15 -4.52
C ASP A 29 -10.00 9.77 -3.91
N GLN A 30 -11.09 9.86 -4.66
CA GLN A 30 -12.37 10.38 -4.19
C GLN A 30 -12.93 9.53 -3.04
N TYR A 31 -12.88 8.20 -3.17
CA TYR A 31 -13.34 7.31 -2.11
C TYR A 31 -12.45 7.40 -0.86
N LEU A 32 -11.13 7.42 -1.04
CA LEU A 32 -10.17 7.48 0.08
C LEU A 32 -10.26 8.79 0.88
N CYS A 33 -10.67 9.90 0.27
CA CYS A 33 -10.73 11.20 0.95
C CYS A 33 -11.54 11.17 2.27
N VAL A 34 -12.69 10.48 2.28
CA VAL A 34 -13.55 10.41 3.47
C VAL A 34 -12.91 9.56 4.56
N PHE A 35 -12.40 8.37 4.20
CA PHE A 35 -11.76 7.47 5.16
C PHE A 35 -10.49 8.07 5.77
N VAL A 36 -9.64 8.69 4.96
CA VAL A 36 -8.40 9.32 5.44
C VAL A 36 -8.71 10.52 6.34
N ARG A 37 -9.73 11.32 6.01
CA ARG A 37 -10.18 12.43 6.86
C ARG A 37 -10.61 11.95 8.24
N ASP A 38 -11.44 10.91 8.29
CA ASP A 38 -11.99 10.41 9.55
C ASP A 38 -10.89 9.78 10.42
N GLU A 39 -9.94 9.06 9.82
CA GLU A 39 -8.75 8.53 10.51
C GLU A 39 -7.84 9.66 11.04
N LEU A 40 -7.63 10.73 10.26
CA LEU A 40 -6.84 11.88 10.73
C LEU A 40 -7.49 12.56 11.93
N ILE A 41 -8.81 12.76 11.92
CA ILE A 41 -9.53 13.32 13.08
C ILE A 41 -9.32 12.41 14.30
N SER A 42 -9.52 11.10 14.14
CA SER A 42 -9.30 10.10 15.18
C SER A 42 -7.88 10.16 15.75
N TRP A 43 -6.86 10.23 14.87
CA TRP A 43 -5.46 10.35 15.25
C TRP A 43 -5.17 11.62 16.03
N TYR A 44 -5.71 12.78 15.62
CA TYR A 44 -5.55 14.03 16.38
C TYR A 44 -6.18 13.95 17.77
N THR A 45 -7.37 13.35 17.88
CA THR A 45 -8.03 13.11 19.16
C THR A 45 -7.21 12.20 20.06
N GLN A 46 -6.68 11.09 19.53
CA GLN A 46 -5.83 10.15 20.28
C GLN A 46 -4.55 10.82 20.82
N GLN A 47 -3.97 11.74 20.04
CA GLN A 47 -2.78 12.50 20.43
C GLN A 47 -3.08 13.66 21.40
N HIS A 48 -4.34 13.84 21.84
CA HIS A 48 -4.79 14.98 22.65
C HIS A 48 -4.42 16.33 22.03
N ARG A 49 -4.32 16.37 20.68
CA ARG A 49 -4.02 17.60 19.95
C ARG A 49 -5.31 18.40 19.74
N PRO A 50 -5.24 19.74 19.75
CA PRO A 50 -6.38 20.55 19.36
C PRO A 50 -6.79 20.24 17.92
N SER A 51 -8.08 20.42 17.62
CA SER A 51 -8.62 20.23 16.28
C SER A 51 -7.87 21.08 15.26
N VAL A 52 -7.49 20.47 14.14
CA VAL A 52 -6.84 21.14 13.01
C VAL A 52 -7.81 22.11 12.33
N GLN A 53 -7.33 23.26 11.87
CA GLN A 53 -8.12 24.14 11.03
C GLN A 53 -8.52 23.44 9.72
N ASP A 54 -9.77 23.60 9.27
CA ASP A 54 -10.32 22.90 8.10
C ASP A 54 -9.43 22.97 6.85
N GLN A 55 -8.81 24.12 6.58
CA GLN A 55 -7.96 24.28 5.41
C GLN A 55 -6.69 23.43 5.48
N GLN A 56 -6.07 23.36 6.66
CA GLN A 56 -4.90 22.53 6.89
C GLN A 56 -5.27 21.04 6.88
N LEU A 57 -6.43 20.68 7.44
CA LEU A 57 -6.93 19.31 7.43
C LEU A 57 -7.12 18.80 5.99
N ARG A 58 -7.72 19.61 5.11
CA ARG A 58 -7.89 19.27 3.68
C ARG A 58 -6.56 18.97 2.99
N GLU A 59 -5.52 19.76 3.27
CA GLU A 59 -4.21 19.54 2.68
C GLU A 59 -3.53 18.27 3.20
N ILE A 60 -3.64 17.99 4.51
CA ILE A 60 -3.11 16.75 5.09
C ILE A 60 -3.82 15.52 4.50
N VAL A 61 -5.15 15.59 4.34
CA VAL A 61 -5.92 14.53 3.68
C VAL A 61 -5.41 14.31 2.25
N ARG A 62 -5.29 15.38 1.46
CA ARG A 62 -4.82 15.33 0.06
C ARG A 62 -3.46 14.63 -0.04
N VAL A 63 -2.49 15.02 0.79
CA VAL A 63 -1.14 14.44 0.78
C VAL A 63 -1.15 12.95 1.13
N ASN A 64 -1.95 12.54 2.11
CA ASN A 64 -2.05 11.13 2.50
C ASN A 64 -2.76 10.29 1.44
N VAL A 65 -3.84 10.79 0.85
CA VAL A 65 -4.54 10.13 -0.26
C VAL A 65 -3.60 9.96 -1.46
N GLU A 66 -2.89 11.03 -1.85
CA GLU A 66 -1.91 10.98 -2.95
C GLU A 66 -0.81 9.93 -2.69
N ALA A 67 -0.32 9.84 -1.45
CA ALA A 67 0.67 8.84 -1.06
C ALA A 67 0.14 7.39 -1.18
N ILE A 68 -1.11 7.16 -0.78
CA ILE A 68 -1.75 5.83 -0.87
C ILE A 68 -1.98 5.45 -2.34
N VAL A 69 -2.55 6.36 -3.13
CA VAL A 69 -2.80 6.14 -4.57
C VAL A 69 -1.47 5.86 -5.29
N LYS A 70 -0.43 6.66 -5.05
CA LYS A 70 0.90 6.44 -5.64
C LYS A 70 1.46 5.05 -5.32
N ARG A 71 1.27 4.56 -4.09
CA ARG A 71 1.68 3.20 -3.70
C ARG A 71 0.88 2.13 -4.43
N ALA A 72 -0.44 2.27 -4.50
CA ALA A 72 -1.30 1.35 -5.26
C ALA A 72 -0.91 1.32 -6.75
N THR A 73 -0.71 2.49 -7.35
CA THR A 73 -0.30 2.63 -8.77
C THR A 73 1.07 2.00 -9.01
N SER A 74 2.00 2.08 -8.05
CA SER A 74 3.32 1.43 -8.18
C SER A 74 3.23 -0.09 -8.26
N LEU A 75 2.26 -0.71 -7.57
CA LEU A 75 2.00 -2.15 -7.64
C LEU A 75 1.34 -2.57 -8.95
N ALA A 76 0.65 -1.64 -9.61
CA ALA A 76 -0.02 -1.84 -10.90
C ALA A 76 0.93 -1.69 -12.10
N GLN A 77 2.12 -1.11 -11.92
CA GLN A 77 3.07 -0.84 -13.00
C GLN A 77 3.56 -2.13 -13.66
N VAL A 78 3.54 -2.14 -14.99
CA VAL A 78 4.10 -3.24 -15.78
C VAL A 78 5.60 -3.01 -15.93
N GLY A 79 6.40 -4.04 -15.65
CA GLY A 79 7.84 -4.03 -15.90
C GLY A 79 8.17 -3.69 -17.36
N GLN A 80 9.13 -2.78 -17.58
CA GLN A 80 9.57 -2.38 -18.92
C GLN A 80 10.84 -3.13 -19.32
N GLY A 81 10.86 -3.68 -20.55
CA GLY A 81 11.99 -4.43 -21.09
C GLY A 81 11.84 -5.95 -20.92
N ASN A 82 12.96 -6.66 -20.80
CA ASN A 82 12.97 -8.12 -20.68
C ASN A 82 12.85 -8.58 -19.21
N ILE A 83 11.82 -8.09 -18.50
CA ILE A 83 11.51 -8.43 -17.12
C ILE A 83 10.04 -8.87 -16.98
N PRO A 84 9.71 -9.67 -15.95
CA PRO A 84 8.33 -10.02 -15.62
C PRO A 84 7.40 -8.81 -15.48
N ALA A 85 6.14 -8.97 -15.90
CA ALA A 85 5.13 -7.91 -15.82
C ALA A 85 4.89 -7.42 -14.38
N ASN A 86 4.90 -8.33 -13.41
CA ASN A 86 4.67 -8.09 -11.98
C ASN A 86 5.97 -7.93 -11.17
N GLN A 87 7.06 -7.48 -11.80
CA GLN A 87 8.39 -7.39 -11.18
C GLN A 87 8.38 -6.66 -9.83
N THR A 88 7.69 -5.52 -9.72
CA THR A 88 7.60 -4.75 -8.46
C THR A 88 7.02 -5.57 -7.31
N VAL A 89 6.01 -6.41 -7.59
CA VAL A 89 5.41 -7.29 -6.57
C VAL A 89 6.38 -8.41 -6.18
N ILE A 90 7.10 -9.00 -7.16
CA ILE A 90 8.13 -10.02 -6.92
C ILE A 90 9.24 -9.46 -6.03
N ASP A 91 9.69 -8.23 -6.28
CA ASP A 91 10.73 -7.58 -5.49
C ASP A 91 10.29 -7.36 -4.05
N LEU A 92 9.03 -6.94 -3.83
CA LEU A 92 8.47 -6.75 -2.49
C LEU A 92 8.30 -8.08 -1.75
N ILE A 93 7.86 -9.14 -2.43
CA ILE A 93 7.81 -10.49 -1.86
C ILE A 93 9.22 -10.93 -1.44
N SER A 94 10.21 -10.73 -2.31
CA SER A 94 11.61 -11.07 -2.03
C SER A 94 12.16 -10.32 -0.80
N GLN A 95 11.77 -9.05 -0.62
CA GLN A 95 12.10 -8.28 0.57
C GLN A 95 11.39 -8.79 1.82
N ALA A 96 10.11 -9.17 1.71
CA ALA A 96 9.31 -9.64 2.83
C ALA A 96 9.76 -11.00 3.37
N VAL A 97 10.27 -11.88 2.52
CA VAL A 97 10.80 -13.20 2.92
C VAL A 97 12.30 -13.18 3.26
N ASN A 98 12.96 -12.02 3.17
CA ASN A 98 14.38 -11.92 3.47
C ASN A 98 14.61 -12.14 4.98
N PRO A 99 15.41 -13.17 5.37
CA PRO A 99 15.64 -13.47 6.79
C PRO A 99 16.22 -12.29 7.58
N ARG A 100 17.00 -11.42 6.93
CA ARG A 100 17.55 -10.21 7.57
C ARG A 100 16.45 -9.21 7.91
N HIS A 101 15.46 -9.05 7.04
CA HIS A 101 14.32 -8.17 7.33
C HIS A 101 13.38 -8.79 8.36
N LEU A 102 13.13 -10.09 8.24
CA LEU A 102 12.30 -10.84 9.19
C LEU A 102 12.87 -10.78 10.62
N ALA A 103 14.19 -10.94 10.78
CA ALA A 103 14.86 -10.85 12.08
C ALA A 103 14.82 -9.44 12.72
N LEU A 104 14.52 -8.40 11.94
CA LEU A 104 14.39 -7.02 12.44
C LEU A 104 12.95 -6.67 12.84
N THR A 105 11.98 -7.56 12.58
CA THR A 105 10.60 -7.39 13.04
C THR A 105 10.52 -7.55 14.57
N ASP A 106 9.44 -7.03 15.17
CA ASP A 106 9.21 -7.21 16.60
C ASP A 106 9.12 -8.70 16.97
N ASN A 107 9.61 -9.08 18.15
CA ASN A 107 9.62 -10.49 18.57
C ASN A 107 8.20 -11.09 18.66
N LEU A 108 7.18 -10.29 18.94
CA LEU A 108 5.78 -10.72 18.98
C LEU A 108 5.18 -10.91 17.59
N TRP A 109 5.85 -10.49 16.52
CA TRP A 109 5.45 -10.75 15.13
C TRP A 109 5.58 -12.22 14.74
N MET A 110 6.40 -12.97 15.47
CA MET A 110 6.63 -14.40 15.26
C MET A 110 7.09 -14.75 13.82
N PRO A 111 8.18 -14.15 13.31
CA PRO A 111 8.64 -14.28 11.92
C PRO A 111 9.10 -15.70 11.49
N TYR A 112 9.09 -16.65 12.42
CA TYR A 112 9.52 -18.02 12.23
C TYR A 112 8.36 -18.98 11.88
N PHE A 113 7.12 -18.50 11.87
CA PHE A 113 5.94 -19.26 11.47
C PHE A 113 5.50 -18.99 10.02
#